data_AF-A0A813JRM5-F1
#
_entry.id   AF-A0A813JRM5-F1
#
_cell.length_a   1.000
_cell.length_b   1.000
_cell.length_c   1.000
_cell.angle_alpha   90.00
_cell.angle_beta   90.00
_cell.angle_gamma   90.00
#
_symmetry.space_group_name_H-M   'P 1'
#
loop_
_entity.id
_entity.type
_entity.pdbx_description
1 polymer ?
#
loop_
_entity_poly.entity_id
_entity_poly.type
_entity_poly.pdbx_seq_one_letter_code
_entity_poly.pdbx_strand_id
1 'polypeptide(L)'
;NCTLDHIREVLSRYTKSSAAKVGQIAVIDWFIPSGPTGMDPSQTAFFQALNIGTKIVKGQIELVSDFQILKVGEKVSASGAVLLAKLGIQPFSYQMQVQQVYQDATVFSAAVLDISDAVLIQKFIAGVANMAAFSREVGIPTEAGLPHAFGNAFRNVAALVADFDFTFKEVEDVKKFLADPSAYAAASPASAPAAGGAAPAAGAAAKKAEVVEEEEEEEQDFDLFG
;
A
#
# COMPACT_ATOMS: atom_id res chain seq x y z
N ASN A 1 5.00 6.72 29.25
CA ASN A 1 5.03 7.62 28.08
C ASN A 1 5.02 6.77 26.82
N CYS A 2 3.90 6.75 26.09
CA CYS A 2 3.75 6.02 24.82
C CYS A 2 4.13 6.90 23.63
N THR A 3 4.49 6.27 22.50
CA THR A 3 4.67 6.96 21.22
C THR A 3 3.32 7.38 20.63
N LEU A 4 3.32 8.46 19.83
CA LEU A 4 2.10 9.01 19.20
C LEU A 4 1.40 7.99 18.29
N ASP A 5 2.17 7.14 17.60
CA ASP A 5 1.64 6.11 16.70
C ASP A 5 0.87 5.02 17.47
N HIS A 6 1.34 4.68 18.67
CA HIS A 6 0.67 3.69 19.51
C HIS A 6 -0.70 4.17 19.98
N ILE A 7 -0.87 5.48 20.21
CA ILE A 7 -2.17 6.06 20.57
C ILE A 7 -3.18 5.84 19.43
N ARG A 8 -2.77 6.06 18.18
CA ARG A 8 -3.63 5.84 17.00
C ARG A 8 -4.04 4.39 16.87
N GLU A 9 -3.10 3.48 17.03
CA GLU A 9 -3.35 2.05 16.91
C GLU A 9 -4.35 1.58 17.99
N VAL A 10 -4.16 2.01 19.23
CA VAL A 10 -5.08 1.68 20.33
C VAL A 10 -6.47 2.25 20.06
N LEU A 11 -6.59 3.51 19.65
CA LEU A 11 -7.89 4.13 19.36
C LEU A 11 -8.62 3.47 18.19
N SER A 12 -7.87 3.00 17.17
CA SER A 12 -8.43 2.31 16.01
C SER A 12 -8.85 0.87 16.33
N ARG A 13 -8.16 0.22 17.26
CA ARG A 13 -8.51 -1.14 17.72
C ARG A 13 -9.78 -1.16 18.56
N TYR A 14 -9.94 -0.18 19.45
CA TYR A 14 -11.09 -0.11 20.35
C TYR A 14 -12.21 0.73 19.76
N THR A 15 -12.91 0.18 18.78
CA THR A 15 -14.15 0.77 18.26
C THR A 15 -15.38 0.10 18.85
N LYS A 16 -16.44 0.88 19.06
CA LYS A 16 -17.71 0.36 19.57
C LYS A 16 -18.74 0.32 18.46
N SER A 17 -19.19 -0.88 18.12
CA SER A 17 -20.31 -1.08 17.22
C SER A 17 -21.62 -0.63 17.87
N SER A 18 -22.51 -0.08 17.06
CA SER A 18 -23.79 0.46 17.47
C SER A 18 -24.86 0.23 16.41
N ALA A 19 -26.06 -0.09 16.87
CA ALA A 19 -27.21 -0.25 16.00
C ALA A 19 -27.69 1.11 15.46
N ALA A 20 -28.20 1.12 14.23
CA ALA A 20 -28.79 2.30 13.65
C ALA A 20 -30.08 2.69 14.40
N LYS A 21 -30.19 3.98 14.80
CA LYS A 21 -31.38 4.50 15.46
C LYS A 21 -32.33 5.14 14.45
N VAL A 22 -33.63 5.05 14.72
CA VAL A 22 -34.66 5.67 13.88
C VAL A 22 -34.44 7.18 13.78
N GLY A 23 -34.46 7.71 12.56
CA GLY A 23 -34.29 9.14 12.30
C GLY A 23 -32.85 9.67 12.39
N GLN A 24 -31.87 8.81 12.73
CA GLN A 24 -30.45 9.15 12.63
C GLN A 24 -30.06 9.29 11.15
N ILE A 25 -29.12 10.19 10.84
CA ILE A 25 -28.55 10.30 9.49
C ILE A 25 -27.55 9.16 9.31
N ALA A 26 -27.66 8.42 8.20
CA ALA A 26 -26.73 7.35 7.90
C ALA A 26 -25.36 7.94 7.49
N VAL A 27 -24.30 7.47 8.13
CA VAL A 27 -22.91 7.89 7.89
C VAL A 27 -22.21 7.00 6.86
N ILE A 28 -22.71 5.78 6.68
CA ILE A 28 -22.13 4.73 5.83
C ILE A 28 -23.27 4.12 4.99
N ASP A 29 -22.98 3.78 3.74
CA ASP A 29 -23.87 2.99 2.89
C ASP A 29 -23.83 1.53 3.33
N TRP A 30 -25.00 0.93 3.59
CA TRP A 30 -25.07 -0.46 4.05
C TRP A 30 -26.02 -1.29 3.21
N PHE A 31 -25.52 -2.44 2.77
CA PHE A 31 -26.23 -3.42 1.97
C PHE A 31 -26.42 -4.70 2.78
N ILE A 32 -27.62 -5.27 2.75
CA ILE A 32 -27.82 -6.65 3.20
C ILE A 32 -27.44 -7.57 2.05
N PRO A 33 -26.47 -8.49 2.24
CA PRO A 33 -26.15 -9.48 1.22
C PRO A 33 -27.28 -10.50 1.05
N SER A 34 -27.42 -11.03 -0.16
CA SER A 34 -28.27 -12.18 -0.44
C SER A 34 -27.88 -13.39 0.42
N GLY A 35 -28.88 -14.15 0.89
CA GLY A 35 -28.65 -15.29 1.77
C GLY A 35 -29.69 -15.47 2.88
N PRO A 36 -29.54 -16.53 3.70
CA PRO A 36 -30.51 -16.88 4.73
C PRO A 36 -30.45 -15.89 5.90
N THR A 37 -31.60 -15.33 6.26
CA THR A 37 -31.71 -14.36 7.36
C THR A 37 -31.88 -15.00 8.74
N GLY A 38 -32.14 -16.30 8.79
CA GLY A 38 -32.47 -17.01 10.04
C GLY A 38 -33.81 -16.62 10.66
N MET A 39 -34.64 -15.83 9.97
CA MET A 39 -35.95 -15.40 10.45
C MET A 39 -37.04 -16.43 10.12
N ASP A 40 -38.04 -16.51 11.02
CA ASP A 40 -39.19 -17.39 10.89
C ASP A 40 -40.12 -16.96 9.71
N PRO A 41 -40.68 -17.90 8.93
CA PRO A 41 -41.54 -17.61 7.77
C PRO A 41 -42.77 -16.74 8.08
N SER A 42 -43.24 -16.70 9.34
CA SER A 42 -44.35 -15.85 9.75
C SER A 42 -44.09 -14.34 9.58
N GLN A 43 -42.82 -13.93 9.55
CA GLN A 43 -42.43 -12.51 9.49
C GLN A 43 -42.14 -12.01 8.06
N THR A 44 -42.51 -12.78 7.03
CA THR A 44 -42.33 -12.41 5.60
C THR A 44 -43.03 -11.10 5.21
N ALA A 45 -44.16 -10.78 5.85
CA ALA A 45 -44.90 -9.54 5.60
C ALA A 45 -44.05 -8.27 5.84
N PHE A 46 -43.08 -8.33 6.75
CA PHE A 46 -42.20 -7.19 7.07
C PHE A 46 -41.21 -6.89 5.94
N PHE A 47 -40.66 -7.92 5.31
CA PHE A 47 -39.76 -7.78 4.16
C PHE A 47 -40.51 -7.33 2.91
N GLN A 48 -41.75 -7.78 2.73
CA GLN A 48 -42.62 -7.32 1.64
C GLN A 48 -42.98 -5.84 1.78
N ALA A 49 -43.28 -5.35 3.00
CA ALA A 49 -43.55 -3.94 3.25
C ALA A 49 -42.36 -3.01 2.97
N LEU A 50 -41.15 -3.56 3.01
CA LEU A 50 -39.89 -2.86 2.69
C LEU A 50 -39.47 -3.01 1.22
N ASN A 51 -40.31 -3.65 0.37
CA ASN A 51 -39.99 -3.99 -1.02
C ASN A 51 -38.71 -4.83 -1.19
N ILE A 52 -38.40 -5.69 -0.22
CA ILE A 52 -37.25 -6.59 -0.27
C ILE A 52 -37.71 -7.93 -0.86
N GLY A 53 -37.12 -8.31 -2.00
CA GLY A 53 -37.38 -9.60 -2.64
C GLY A 53 -36.88 -10.76 -1.78
N THR A 54 -37.80 -11.51 -1.17
CA THR A 54 -37.48 -12.65 -0.31
C THR A 54 -38.15 -13.93 -0.80
N LYS A 55 -37.51 -15.07 -0.55
CA LYS A 55 -38.00 -16.41 -0.87
C LYS A 55 -37.88 -17.30 0.36
N ILE A 56 -38.87 -18.16 0.59
CA ILE A 56 -38.83 -19.13 1.69
C ILE A 56 -38.09 -20.36 1.18
N VAL A 57 -36.96 -20.68 1.81
CA VAL A 57 -36.14 -21.87 1.50
C VAL A 57 -35.92 -22.64 2.79
N LYS A 58 -36.25 -23.94 2.78
CA LYS A 58 -36.08 -24.86 3.94
C LYS A 58 -36.66 -24.32 5.27
N GLY A 59 -37.78 -23.59 5.21
CA GLY A 59 -38.45 -23.05 6.40
C GLY A 59 -37.80 -21.79 6.99
N GLN A 60 -36.91 -21.11 6.25
CA GLN A 60 -36.34 -19.81 6.63
C GLN A 60 -36.53 -18.79 5.51
N ILE A 61 -36.50 -17.51 5.85
CA ILE A 61 -36.56 -16.41 4.87
C ILE A 61 -35.15 -16.15 4.31
N GLU A 62 -35.01 -16.21 2.99
CA GLU A 62 -33.77 -15.95 2.25
C GLU A 62 -33.95 -14.73 1.32
N LEU A 63 -32.97 -13.82 1.29
CA LEU A 63 -32.98 -12.70 0.34
C LEU A 63 -32.55 -13.18 -1.04
N VAL A 64 -33.33 -12.81 -2.06
CA VAL A 64 -33.06 -13.17 -3.47
C VAL A 64 -31.96 -12.30 -4.07
N SER A 65 -31.88 -11.05 -3.66
CA SER A 65 -30.89 -10.07 -4.13
C SER A 65 -30.41 -9.21 -2.99
N ASP A 66 -29.23 -8.62 -3.17
CA ASP A 66 -28.69 -7.63 -2.25
C ASP A 66 -29.61 -6.40 -2.20
N PHE A 67 -29.83 -5.85 -1.00
CA PHE A 67 -30.71 -4.70 -0.80
C PHE A 67 -30.01 -3.62 0.02
N GLN A 68 -30.01 -2.38 -0.50
CA GLN A 68 -29.47 -1.22 0.20
C GLN A 68 -30.46 -0.70 1.23
N ILE A 69 -30.15 -0.85 2.52
CA ILE A 69 -30.99 -0.32 3.61
C ILE A 69 -30.59 1.10 3.98
N LEU A 70 -29.29 1.35 4.04
CA LEU A 70 -28.75 2.64 4.45
C LEU A 70 -28.07 3.31 3.27
N LYS A 71 -28.44 4.57 3.06
CA LYS A 71 -27.79 5.46 2.13
C LYS A 71 -27.19 6.65 2.87
N VAL A 72 -25.95 7.00 2.57
CA VAL A 72 -25.25 8.13 3.20
C VAL A 72 -26.08 9.41 3.03
N GLY A 73 -26.31 10.10 4.14
CA GLY A 73 -27.08 11.35 4.19
C GLY A 73 -28.60 11.16 4.30
N GLU A 74 -29.12 9.94 4.15
CA GLU A 74 -30.54 9.66 4.35
C GLU A 74 -30.85 9.36 5.82
N LYS A 75 -32.07 9.69 6.25
CA LYS A 75 -32.55 9.33 7.59
C LYS A 75 -32.91 7.86 7.62
N VAL A 76 -32.45 7.14 8.64
CA VAL A 76 -32.80 5.74 8.84
C VAL A 76 -34.30 5.60 9.07
N SER A 77 -34.96 4.82 8.20
CA SER A 77 -36.38 4.49 8.30
C SER A 77 -36.65 3.63 9.54
N ALA A 78 -37.84 3.77 10.13
CA ALA A 78 -38.22 3.01 11.33
C ALA A 78 -38.16 1.49 11.09
N SER A 79 -38.67 1.05 9.94
CA SER A 79 -38.65 -0.35 9.52
C SER A 79 -37.23 -0.85 9.21
N GLY A 80 -36.35 -0.02 8.63
CA GLY A 80 -34.95 -0.37 8.39
C GLY A 80 -34.15 -0.55 9.68
N ALA A 81 -34.34 0.31 10.68
CA ALA A 81 -33.68 0.19 11.98
C ALA A 81 -34.10 -1.09 12.73
N VAL A 82 -35.40 -1.42 12.71
CA VAL A 82 -35.92 -2.65 13.32
C VAL A 82 -35.39 -3.88 12.60
N LEU A 83 -35.26 -3.85 11.27
CA LEU A 83 -34.69 -4.95 10.50
C LEU A 83 -33.23 -5.21 10.90
N LEU A 84 -32.40 -4.16 10.94
CA LEU A 84 -30.99 -4.26 11.34
C LEU A 84 -30.84 -4.79 12.76
N ALA A 85 -31.70 -4.33 13.69
CA ALA A 85 -31.72 -4.83 15.06
C ALA A 85 -32.10 -6.32 15.14
N LYS A 86 -33.08 -6.78 14.35
CA LYS A 86 -33.49 -8.18 14.29
C LYS A 86 -32.45 -9.10 13.67
N LEU A 87 -31.70 -8.60 12.68
CA LEU A 87 -30.58 -9.32 12.07
C LEU A 87 -29.31 -9.29 12.93
N GLY A 88 -29.30 -8.55 14.04
CA GLY A 88 -28.13 -8.39 14.90
C GLY A 88 -26.99 -7.58 14.25
N ILE A 89 -27.26 -6.89 13.15
CA ILE A 89 -26.26 -6.13 12.39
C ILE A 89 -26.17 -4.72 12.97
N GLN A 90 -24.95 -4.32 13.32
CA GLN A 90 -24.63 -3.00 13.87
C GLN A 90 -23.76 -2.25 12.86
N PRO A 91 -24.35 -1.45 11.95
CA PRO A 91 -23.62 -0.87 10.82
C PRO A 91 -22.75 0.33 11.21
N PHE A 92 -22.99 0.96 12.36
CA PHE A 92 -22.22 2.13 12.79
C PHE A 92 -21.17 1.73 13.80
N SER A 93 -19.91 2.08 13.54
CA SER A 93 -18.83 2.02 14.52
C SER A 93 -18.51 3.43 15.01
N TYR A 94 -18.48 3.60 16.33
CA TYR A 94 -18.02 4.83 16.96
C TYR A 94 -16.57 4.63 17.40
N GLN A 95 -15.73 5.58 16.98
CA GLN A 95 -14.34 5.68 17.40
C GLN A 95 -14.10 7.05 18.06
N MET A 96 -13.16 7.10 19.00
CA MET A 96 -12.69 8.37 19.53
C MET A 96 -11.78 9.05 18.51
N GLN A 97 -12.16 10.24 18.07
CA GLN A 97 -11.31 11.07 17.22
C GLN A 97 -10.49 12.03 18.07
N VAL A 98 -9.18 12.02 17.85
CA VAL A 98 -8.25 12.98 18.46
C VAL A 98 -8.35 14.29 17.70
N GLN A 99 -8.56 15.41 18.40
CA GLN A 99 -8.57 16.73 17.77
C GLN A 99 -7.21 17.42 17.86
N GLN A 100 -6.63 17.40 19.06
CA GLN A 100 -5.33 18.00 19.35
C GLN A 100 -4.56 17.11 20.31
N VAL A 101 -3.24 17.09 20.13
CA VAL A 101 -2.31 16.38 21.00
C VAL A 101 -1.36 17.38 21.61
N TYR A 102 -1.17 17.29 22.92
CA TYR A 102 -0.19 18.08 23.63
C TYR A 102 0.99 17.21 24.02
N GLN A 103 2.18 17.57 23.57
CA GLN A 103 3.43 16.89 23.90
C GLN A 103 4.57 17.91 24.00
N ASP A 104 5.39 17.80 25.05
CA ASP A 104 6.60 18.61 25.24
C ASP A 104 6.38 20.12 25.07
N ALA A 105 5.32 20.66 25.70
CA ALA A 105 4.91 22.07 25.62
C ALA A 105 4.48 22.57 24.22
N THR A 106 4.23 21.65 23.29
CA THR A 106 3.72 21.95 21.95
C THR A 106 2.36 21.30 21.71
N VAL A 107 1.52 21.98 20.94
CA VAL A 107 0.19 21.49 20.55
C VAL A 107 0.24 21.11 19.07
N PHE A 108 -0.04 19.85 18.79
CA PHE A 108 -0.14 19.30 17.44
C PHE A 108 -1.61 19.15 17.04
N SER A 109 -1.89 19.42 15.77
CA SER A 109 -3.17 19.02 15.16
C SER A 109 -3.16 17.52 14.87
N ALA A 110 -4.35 16.92 14.81
CA ALA A 110 -4.51 15.51 14.49
C ALA A 110 -3.80 15.07 13.19
N ALA A 111 -3.68 15.98 12.22
CA ALA A 111 -3.04 15.71 10.93
C ALA A 111 -1.54 15.39 11.05
N VAL A 112 -0.87 15.84 12.12
CA VAL A 112 0.55 15.50 12.36
C VAL A 112 0.71 14.01 12.68
N LEU A 113 -0.31 13.38 13.28
CA LEU A 113 -0.34 11.94 13.56
C LEU A 113 -0.63 11.09 12.30
N ASP A 114 -0.98 11.71 11.17
CA ASP A 114 -1.16 11.04 9.88
C ASP A 114 0.14 11.00 9.05
N ILE A 115 1.22 11.63 9.53
CA ILE A 115 2.50 11.65 8.82
C ILE A 115 3.22 10.32 9.07
N SER A 116 3.29 9.48 8.03
CA SER A 116 4.08 8.25 8.06
C SER A 116 5.54 8.47 7.66
N ASP A 117 6.42 7.59 8.11
CA ASP A 117 7.85 7.59 7.74
C ASP A 117 8.07 7.53 6.22
N ALA A 118 7.18 6.84 5.49
CA ALA A 118 7.23 6.78 4.04
C ALA A 118 7.08 8.16 3.40
N VAL A 119 6.23 9.04 3.95
CA VAL A 119 6.07 10.41 3.47
C VAL A 119 7.34 11.22 3.72
N LEU A 120 7.98 11.04 4.89
CA LEU A 120 9.25 11.70 5.21
C LEU A 120 10.37 11.27 4.26
N ILE A 121 10.50 9.97 4.00
CA ILE A 121 11.48 9.41 3.07
C ILE A 121 11.24 9.92 1.66
N GLN A 122 9.99 9.93 1.19
CA GLN A 122 9.66 10.43 -0.14
C GLN A 122 10.02 11.91 -0.30
N LYS A 123 9.71 12.75 0.69
CA LYS A 123 10.07 14.16 0.68
C LYS A 123 11.58 14.37 0.75
N PHE A 124 12.28 13.55 1.52
CA PHE A 124 13.73 13.58 1.60
C PHE A 124 14.39 13.23 0.26
N ILE A 125 13.98 12.12 -0.36
CA ILE A 125 14.48 11.69 -1.67
C ILE A 125 14.18 12.73 -2.74
N ALA A 126 12.98 13.32 -2.73
CA ALA A 126 12.64 14.41 -3.65
C ALA A 126 13.55 15.64 -3.44
N GLY A 127 13.88 15.97 -2.19
CA GLY A 127 14.84 17.03 -1.86
C GLY A 127 16.24 16.75 -2.40
N VAL A 128 16.75 15.51 -2.21
CA VAL A 128 18.05 15.08 -2.73
C VAL A 128 18.07 15.12 -4.26
N ALA A 129 17.00 14.66 -4.92
CA ALA A 129 16.88 14.71 -6.38
C ALA A 129 16.92 16.14 -6.90
N ASN A 130 16.22 17.07 -6.25
CA ASN A 130 16.25 18.49 -6.60
C ASN A 130 17.64 19.10 -6.40
N MET A 131 18.33 18.75 -5.32
CA MET A 131 19.70 19.20 -5.06
C MET A 131 20.68 18.66 -6.12
N ALA A 132 20.55 17.40 -6.51
CA ALA A 132 21.38 16.78 -7.55
C ALA A 132 21.11 17.39 -8.95
N ALA A 133 19.85 17.72 -9.25
CA ALA A 133 19.49 18.45 -10.47
C ALA A 133 20.08 19.87 -10.47
N PHE A 134 20.01 20.56 -9.34
CA PHE A 134 20.58 21.89 -9.18
C PHE A 134 22.11 21.89 -9.31
N SER A 135 22.82 20.97 -8.64
CA SER A 135 24.28 20.90 -8.72
C SER A 135 24.77 20.58 -10.14
N ARG A 136 24.04 19.71 -10.86
CA ARG A 136 24.28 19.45 -12.28
C ARG A 136 24.16 20.71 -13.13
N GLU A 137 23.10 21.50 -12.97
CA GLU A 137 22.86 22.68 -13.81
C GLU A 137 23.86 23.81 -13.54
N VAL A 138 24.26 23.99 -12.28
CA VAL A 138 25.27 24.97 -11.89
C VAL A 138 26.69 24.51 -12.29
N GLY A 139 26.86 23.23 -12.65
CA GLY A 139 28.15 22.67 -13.05
C GLY A 139 29.12 22.45 -11.89
N ILE A 140 28.62 22.40 -10.65
CA ILE A 140 29.42 22.11 -9.46
C ILE A 140 29.38 20.58 -9.23
N PRO A 141 30.51 19.88 -9.34
CA PRO A 141 30.54 18.43 -9.13
C PRO A 141 30.40 18.11 -7.63
N THR A 142 29.16 17.87 -7.19
CA THR A 142 28.86 17.28 -5.88
C THR A 142 28.80 15.76 -5.99
N GLU A 143 29.03 15.02 -4.90
CA GLU A 143 29.01 13.55 -4.88
C GLU A 143 27.69 12.97 -5.45
N ALA A 144 26.56 13.60 -5.11
CA ALA A 144 25.25 13.24 -5.66
C ALA A 144 25.05 13.67 -7.12
N GLY A 145 25.66 14.77 -7.56
CA GLY A 145 25.50 15.31 -8.91
C GLY A 145 26.42 14.69 -9.97
N LEU A 146 27.60 14.20 -9.55
CA LEU A 146 28.63 13.62 -10.41
C LEU A 146 28.11 12.49 -11.32
N PRO A 147 27.43 11.44 -10.81
CA PRO A 147 26.93 10.35 -11.67
C PRO A 147 25.88 10.86 -12.67
N HIS A 148 25.07 11.84 -12.30
CA HIS A 148 24.07 12.44 -13.18
C HIS A 148 24.68 13.34 -14.26
N ALA A 149 25.80 14.02 -13.96
CA ALA A 149 26.54 14.81 -14.94
C ALA A 149 27.21 13.92 -16.00
N PHE A 150 27.90 12.85 -15.59
CA PHE A 150 28.51 11.89 -16.51
C PHE A 150 27.47 11.13 -17.33
N GLY A 151 26.38 10.66 -16.70
CA GLY A 151 25.29 10.01 -17.41
C GLY A 151 24.65 10.90 -18.47
N ASN A 152 24.54 12.21 -18.21
CA ASN A 152 24.03 13.15 -19.21
C ASN A 152 25.01 13.42 -20.35
N ALA A 153 26.30 13.57 -20.04
CA ALA A 153 27.34 13.70 -21.06
C ALA A 153 27.35 12.48 -21.98
N PHE A 154 27.24 11.27 -21.40
CA PHE A 154 27.14 10.04 -22.18
C PHE A 154 25.88 9.98 -23.04
N ARG A 155 24.71 10.38 -22.53
CA ARG A 155 23.47 10.48 -23.34
C ARG A 155 23.60 11.46 -24.50
N ASN A 156 24.23 12.61 -24.29
CA ASN A 156 24.44 13.60 -25.35
C ASN A 156 25.38 13.07 -26.45
N VAL A 157 26.46 12.39 -26.06
CA VAL A 157 27.38 11.73 -27.01
C VAL A 157 26.68 10.59 -27.74
N ALA A 158 25.90 9.76 -27.02
CA ALA A 158 25.13 8.68 -27.61
C ALA A 158 24.07 9.18 -28.62
N ALA A 159 23.41 10.31 -28.34
CA ALA A 159 22.47 10.93 -29.27
C ALA A 159 23.17 11.41 -30.55
N LEU A 160 24.33 12.07 -30.44
CA LEU A 160 25.12 12.47 -31.61
C LEU A 160 25.57 11.26 -32.42
N VAL A 161 26.03 10.20 -31.75
CA VAL A 161 26.50 8.98 -32.41
C VAL A 161 25.36 8.14 -33.00
N ALA A 162 24.10 8.36 -32.60
CA ALA A 162 22.94 7.78 -33.28
C ALA A 162 22.73 8.37 -34.68
N ASP A 163 23.04 9.68 -34.86
CA ASP A 163 22.89 10.38 -36.13
C ASP A 163 24.12 10.25 -37.04
N PHE A 164 25.31 9.98 -36.48
CA PHE A 164 26.56 9.81 -37.23
C PHE A 164 27.04 8.34 -37.25
N ASP A 165 27.52 7.86 -38.40
CA ASP A 165 28.09 6.52 -38.62
C ASP A 165 29.49 6.33 -38.00
N PHE A 166 29.74 6.92 -36.83
CA PHE A 166 30.96 6.73 -36.06
C PHE A 166 30.73 5.70 -34.96
N THR A 167 31.59 4.69 -34.85
CA THR A 167 31.46 3.62 -33.84
C THR A 167 32.59 3.72 -32.81
N PHE A 168 32.23 3.70 -31.53
CA PHE A 168 33.13 3.62 -30.40
C PHE A 168 32.75 2.42 -29.53
N LYS A 169 33.72 1.75 -28.89
CA LYS A 169 33.51 0.51 -28.12
C LYS A 169 32.36 0.59 -27.12
N GLU A 170 32.17 1.73 -26.46
CA GLU A 170 31.11 1.95 -25.46
C GLU A 170 29.75 2.33 -26.06
N VAL A 171 29.72 2.73 -27.34
CA VAL A 171 28.49 3.16 -28.05
C VAL A 171 27.97 2.07 -29.00
N GLU A 172 28.77 1.04 -29.29
CA GLU A 172 28.35 -0.14 -30.03
C GLU A 172 27.15 -0.84 -29.36
N ASP A 173 27.13 -0.93 -28.04
CA ASP A 173 26.00 -1.52 -27.33
C ASP A 173 24.76 -0.63 -27.40
N VAL A 174 24.91 0.69 -27.31
CA VAL A 174 23.80 1.64 -27.50
C VAL A 174 23.24 1.58 -28.92
N LYS A 175 24.10 1.40 -29.94
CA LYS A 175 23.67 1.20 -31.34
C LYS A 175 22.93 -0.12 -31.54
N LYS A 176 23.35 -1.22 -30.88
CA LYS A 176 22.59 -2.49 -30.86
C LYS A 176 21.23 -2.33 -30.19
N PHE A 177 21.15 -1.58 -29.09
CA PHE A 177 19.88 -1.30 -28.40
C PHE A 177 18.94 -0.38 -29.19
N LEU A 178 19.47 0.53 -30.02
CA LEU A 178 18.66 1.37 -30.90
C LEU A 178 18.21 0.61 -32.18
N ALA A 179 19.01 -0.34 -32.65
CA ALA A 179 18.66 -1.19 -33.80
C ALA A 179 17.59 -2.25 -33.48
N ASP A 180 17.57 -2.77 -32.23
CA ASP A 180 16.59 -3.75 -31.76
C ASP A 180 15.77 -3.24 -30.55
N PRO A 181 14.68 -2.48 -30.78
CA PRO A 181 13.82 -1.94 -29.71
C PRO A 181 13.14 -2.99 -28.83
N SER A 182 12.99 -4.24 -29.32
CA SER A 182 12.34 -5.34 -28.58
C SER A 182 13.23 -5.96 -27.50
N ALA A 183 14.55 -5.87 -27.62
CA ALA A 183 15.47 -6.35 -26.58
C ALA A 183 15.48 -5.43 -25.35
N TYR A 184 15.18 -4.14 -25.53
CA TYR A 184 15.10 -3.15 -24.44
C TYR A 184 13.84 -3.33 -23.58
N ALA A 185 12.72 -3.72 -24.19
CA ALA A 185 11.47 -4.04 -23.48
C ALA A 185 11.59 -5.31 -22.62
N ALA A 186 12.41 -6.28 -23.04
CA ALA A 186 12.67 -7.51 -22.28
C ALA A 186 13.66 -7.31 -21.12
N ALA A 187 14.50 -6.26 -21.17
CA ALA A 187 15.50 -5.96 -20.14
C ALA A 187 15.05 -4.91 -19.11
N SER A 188 13.93 -4.22 -19.33
CA SER A 188 13.37 -3.25 -18.38
C SER A 188 12.29 -3.92 -17.52
N PRO A 189 12.50 -4.08 -16.19
CA PRO A 189 11.53 -4.74 -15.32
C PRO A 189 10.28 -3.88 -15.02
N ALA A 190 10.16 -2.69 -15.64
CA ALA A 190 9.12 -1.70 -15.33
C ALA A 190 7.95 -1.66 -16.34
N SER A 191 7.95 -2.51 -17.37
CA SER A 191 6.85 -2.55 -18.36
C SER A 191 6.42 -3.97 -18.69
N ALA A 192 5.77 -4.62 -17.72
CA ALA A 192 4.85 -5.72 -18.01
C ALA A 192 3.46 -5.35 -17.45
N PRO A 193 2.39 -5.41 -18.26
CA PRO A 193 1.03 -5.18 -17.79
C PRO A 193 0.60 -6.32 -16.85
N ALA A 194 -0.14 -5.97 -15.81
CA ALA A 194 -0.80 -6.92 -14.93
C ALA A 194 -1.87 -7.72 -15.69
N ALA A 195 -1.73 -9.06 -15.75
CA ALA A 195 -2.84 -10.02 -15.77
C ALA A 195 -2.35 -11.48 -15.74
N GLY A 196 -2.87 -12.27 -14.80
CA GLY A 196 -3.13 -13.71 -14.99
C GLY A 196 -2.08 -14.67 -14.42
N GLY A 197 -2.41 -15.27 -13.27
CA GLY A 197 -1.52 -16.18 -12.53
C GLY A 197 -1.37 -17.58 -13.11
N ALA A 198 -0.27 -18.23 -12.73
CA ALA A 198 -0.18 -19.60 -12.22
C ALA A 198 1.29 -19.88 -11.83
N ALA A 199 1.52 -20.32 -10.60
CA ALA A 199 2.81 -20.82 -10.11
C ALA A 199 3.22 -22.12 -10.85
N PRO A 200 4.51 -22.54 -10.84
CA PRO A 200 5.10 -23.10 -9.61
C PRO A 200 6.56 -22.72 -9.34
N ALA A 201 6.91 -22.88 -8.06
CA ALA A 201 8.24 -22.79 -7.47
C ALA A 201 9.08 -24.06 -7.70
N ALA A 202 10.41 -23.92 -7.82
CA ALA A 202 11.42 -24.77 -7.17
C ALA A 202 12.86 -24.41 -7.62
N GLY A 203 13.75 -24.20 -6.64
CA GLY A 203 15.16 -24.63 -6.74
C GLY A 203 16.25 -23.59 -7.02
N ALA A 204 16.72 -22.88 -5.99
CA ALA A 204 18.08 -22.31 -5.97
C ALA A 204 18.58 -22.11 -4.52
N ALA A 205 19.12 -23.17 -3.92
CA ALA A 205 19.93 -23.09 -2.72
C ALA A 205 20.99 -24.21 -2.78
N ALA A 206 22.19 -23.89 -3.24
CA ALA A 206 23.46 -24.56 -2.91
C ALA A 206 24.60 -23.99 -3.78
N LYS A 207 25.50 -23.21 -3.17
CA LYS A 207 26.96 -23.13 -3.42
C LYS A 207 27.53 -21.83 -2.82
N LYS A 208 27.98 -21.91 -1.56
CA LYS A 208 28.98 -21.03 -0.93
C LYS A 208 29.29 -21.59 0.46
N ALA A 209 30.29 -22.48 0.56
CA ALA A 209 30.96 -22.89 1.80
C ALA A 209 32.14 -23.82 1.46
N GLU A 210 33.26 -23.24 1.04
CA GLU A 210 34.62 -23.80 1.13
C GLU A 210 35.57 -22.66 0.74
N VAL A 211 36.79 -22.61 1.28
CA VAL A 211 37.75 -21.48 1.29
C VAL A 211 37.60 -20.50 2.46
N VAL A 212 37.82 -21.00 3.69
CA VAL A 212 38.49 -20.29 4.81
C VAL A 212 38.96 -21.40 5.78
N GLU A 213 40.22 -21.89 5.71
CA GLU A 213 40.86 -22.64 6.83
C GLU A 213 42.37 -22.94 6.70
N GLU A 214 43.18 -22.24 5.89
CA GLU A 214 44.62 -22.61 5.70
C GLU A 214 45.68 -21.50 5.93
N GLU A 215 45.44 -20.44 6.72
CA GLU A 215 46.47 -19.38 6.92
C GLU A 215 46.78 -18.93 8.37
N GLU A 216 46.56 -19.73 9.42
CA GLU A 216 46.81 -19.28 10.82
C GLU A 216 47.86 -20.06 11.66
N GLU A 217 48.82 -20.79 11.09
CA GLU A 217 49.78 -21.60 11.91
C GLU A 217 51.29 -21.24 11.86
N GLU A 218 51.75 -20.09 11.32
CA GLU A 218 53.21 -19.83 11.22
C GLU A 218 53.83 -18.70 12.05
N GLU A 219 53.12 -17.98 12.93
CA GLU A 219 53.78 -16.97 13.78
C GLU A 219 53.23 -16.95 15.21
N GLN A 220 53.77 -17.82 16.08
CA GLN A 220 53.96 -17.56 17.51
C GLN A 220 54.62 -18.76 18.22
N ASP A 221 55.91 -19.00 17.94
CA ASP A 221 56.75 -19.83 18.81
C ASP A 221 58.19 -19.26 18.86
N PHE A 222 58.38 -18.25 19.71
CA PHE A 222 59.70 -17.83 20.18
C PHE A 222 59.63 -17.55 21.69
N ASP A 223 59.81 -18.66 22.42
CA ASP A 223 60.22 -18.82 23.81
C ASP A 223 61.20 -17.73 24.31
N LEU A 224 61.05 -17.26 25.56
CA LEU A 224 62.17 -17.22 26.53
C LEU A 224 61.75 -16.70 27.93
N PHE A 225 61.71 -17.63 28.87
CA PHE A 225 61.98 -17.47 30.32
C PHE A 225 62.67 -16.16 30.76
N GLY A 226 62.05 -15.44 31.71
CA GLY A 226 62.63 -14.31 32.45
C GLY A 226 61.61 -13.53 33.26
#